data_AF-A0A0G1QU66-F1
#
_entry.id   AF-A0A0G1QU66-F1
#
_cell.length_a   1.000
_cell.length_b   1.000
_cell.length_c   1.000
_cell.angle_alpha   90.00
_cell.angle_beta   90.00
_cell.angle_gamma   90.00
#
_symmetry.space_group_name_H-M   'P 1'
#
loop_
_entity.id
_entity.type
_entity.pdbx_description
1 polymer ?
#
loop_
_entity_poly.entity_id
_entity_poly.type
_entity_poly.pdbx_seq_one_letter_code
_entity_poly.pdbx_strand_id
1 'polypeptide(L)'
;MGPTTLNIGLIFNAIVSTIIAGTAISLIIFLYQRYDKLTRVMKSYSWFWFFTAIAWILISIKYSLIGFGYLGSWLHYVDLLLQSAIFSSGLPLIYYVGLKFFDDKRLADILGLATIMPIVVAIWLIIQPGGLVLRDLTFFSAKSFLNSGSLIIFNVEVAIIIAILIYDIATWLYRWRQSRDQNALIESLYSIAIITYLVLGSIEQSGLIKNWTVIIFRIMYAAAFLFVYLLITQREIANENYLIEEGNTINGE
;
A
#
# COMPACT_ATOMS: atom_id res chain seq x y z
N MET A 1 -20.34 31.82 -5.60
CA MET A 1 -18.95 31.36 -5.84
C MET A 1 -18.05 32.24 -5.00
N GLY A 2 -17.55 31.74 -3.87
CA GLY A 2 -16.68 32.51 -2.96
C GLY A 2 -15.23 32.58 -3.48
N PRO A 3 -14.39 33.46 -2.94
CA PRO A 3 -13.03 33.64 -3.42
C PRO A 3 -12.22 32.34 -3.28
N THR A 4 -11.68 31.87 -4.40
CA THR A 4 -10.71 30.79 -4.50
C THR A 4 -9.39 31.24 -3.89
N THR A 5 -9.23 31.08 -2.57
CA THR A 5 -7.95 31.34 -1.91
C THR A 5 -7.00 30.20 -2.20
N LEU A 6 -6.01 30.47 -3.05
CA LEU A 6 -4.90 29.57 -3.32
C LEU A 6 -4.18 29.23 -2.01
N ASN A 7 -3.99 27.94 -1.73
CA ASN A 7 -3.32 27.45 -0.53
C ASN A 7 -2.00 26.76 -0.89
N ILE A 8 -0.90 27.50 -0.71
CA ILE A 8 0.46 27.07 -1.07
C ILE A 8 0.88 25.80 -0.30
N GLY A 9 0.46 25.65 0.96
CA GLY A 9 0.80 24.46 1.76
C GLY A 9 0.18 23.17 1.20
N LEU A 10 -1.05 23.26 0.72
CA LEU A 10 -1.72 22.12 0.06
C LEU A 10 -1.16 21.84 -1.34
N ILE A 11 -0.76 22.88 -2.09
CA ILE A 11 -0.05 22.71 -3.37
C ILE A 11 1.29 22.01 -3.15
N PHE A 12 2.05 22.42 -2.13
CA PHE A 12 3.30 21.74 -1.79
C PHE A 12 3.07 20.27 -1.42
N ASN A 13 2.01 19.99 -0.66
CA ASN A 13 1.63 18.61 -0.35
C ASN A 13 1.19 17.81 -1.59
N ALA A 14 0.54 18.45 -2.56
CA ALA A 14 0.22 17.85 -3.84
C ALA A 14 1.50 17.44 -4.60
N ILE A 15 2.50 18.32 -4.67
CA ILE A 15 3.80 18.03 -5.29
C ILE A 15 4.47 16.82 -4.62
N VAL A 16 4.53 16.81 -3.29
CA VAL A 16 5.11 15.67 -2.54
C VAL A 16 4.34 14.37 -2.82
N SER A 17 3.00 14.44 -2.82
CA SER A 17 2.15 13.30 -3.13
C SER A 17 2.34 12.81 -4.57
N THR A 18 2.62 13.72 -5.52
CA THR A 18 2.98 13.37 -6.90
C THR A 18 4.32 12.66 -6.99
N ILE A 19 5.32 13.07 -6.22
CA ILE A 19 6.62 12.37 -6.16
C ILE A 19 6.42 10.95 -5.65
N ILE A 20 5.64 10.78 -4.58
CA ILE A 20 5.32 9.47 -4.02
C ILE A 20 4.56 8.62 -5.06
N ALA A 21 3.52 9.18 -5.69
CA ALA A 21 2.78 8.52 -6.77
C ALA A 21 3.71 8.12 -7.92
N GLY A 22 4.64 8.98 -8.34
CA GLY A 22 5.63 8.68 -9.36
C GLY A 22 6.52 7.49 -8.98
N THR A 23 7.06 7.47 -7.76
CA THR A 23 7.85 6.31 -7.27
C THR A 23 7.02 5.02 -7.21
N ALA A 24 5.76 5.10 -6.79
CA ALA A 24 4.86 3.97 -6.76
C ALA A 24 4.57 3.45 -8.18
N ILE A 25 4.27 4.34 -9.13
CA ILE A 25 4.04 4.00 -10.54
C ILE A 25 5.29 3.33 -11.14
N SER A 26 6.48 3.85 -10.87
CA SER A 26 7.73 3.23 -11.33
C SER A 26 7.88 1.80 -10.82
N LEU A 27 7.57 1.54 -9.54
CA LEU A 27 7.55 0.18 -8.99
C LEU A 27 6.52 -0.70 -9.70
N ILE A 28 5.31 -0.19 -9.97
CA ILE A 28 4.27 -0.95 -10.67
C ILE A 28 4.69 -1.29 -12.09
N ILE A 29 5.24 -0.34 -12.84
CA ILE A 29 5.72 -0.59 -14.20
C ILE A 29 6.80 -1.67 -14.17
N PHE A 30 7.75 -1.57 -13.22
CA PHE A 30 8.81 -2.57 -13.03
C PHE A 30 8.25 -3.98 -12.76
N LEU A 31 7.26 -4.08 -11.87
CA LEU A 31 6.58 -5.33 -11.53
C LEU A 31 5.75 -5.90 -12.69
N TYR A 32 5.04 -5.03 -13.41
CA TYR A 32 4.17 -5.41 -14.51
C TYR A 32 4.96 -5.97 -15.70
N GLN A 33 6.12 -5.38 -16.00
CA GLN A 33 7.05 -5.90 -17.02
C GLN A 33 7.54 -7.33 -16.72
N ARG A 34 7.47 -7.77 -15.46
CA ARG A 34 7.89 -9.09 -14.99
C ARG A 34 6.73 -9.98 -14.61
N TYR A 35 5.49 -9.53 -14.80
CA TYR A 35 4.30 -10.11 -14.18
C TYR A 35 4.17 -11.60 -14.49
N ASP A 36 4.41 -12.02 -15.72
CA ASP A 36 4.27 -13.42 -16.13
C ASP A 36 5.24 -14.37 -15.41
N LYS A 37 6.42 -13.86 -15.03
CA LYS A 37 7.47 -14.62 -14.31
C LYS A 37 7.23 -14.67 -12.79
N LEU A 38 6.32 -13.84 -12.26
CA LEU A 38 6.06 -13.76 -10.83
C LEU A 38 5.28 -14.99 -10.33
N THR A 39 5.66 -15.47 -9.14
CA THR A 39 4.87 -16.45 -8.39
C THR A 39 3.50 -15.85 -8.04
N ARG A 40 2.51 -16.70 -7.74
CA ARG A 40 1.16 -16.23 -7.41
C ARG A 40 1.15 -15.29 -6.18
N VAL A 41 1.98 -15.58 -5.18
CA VAL A 41 2.21 -14.72 -4.02
C VAL A 41 2.68 -13.33 -4.47
N MET A 42 3.72 -13.28 -5.31
CA MET A 42 4.27 -12.01 -5.79
C MET A 42 3.31 -11.26 -6.72
N LYS A 43 2.47 -11.95 -7.50
CA LYS A 43 1.40 -11.32 -8.29
C LYS A 43 0.40 -10.61 -7.38
N SER A 44 -0.03 -11.25 -6.30
CA SER A 44 -0.91 -10.63 -5.31
C SER A 44 -0.26 -9.44 -4.64
N TYR A 45 1.01 -9.57 -4.27
CA TYR A 45 1.82 -8.49 -3.74
C TYR A 45 1.89 -7.29 -4.70
N SER A 46 2.07 -7.51 -6.00
CA SER A 46 2.04 -6.46 -7.02
C SER A 46 0.69 -5.76 -7.11
N TRP A 47 -0.42 -6.51 -7.02
CA TRP A 47 -1.76 -5.92 -7.01
C TRP A 47 -2.02 -5.05 -5.78
N PHE A 48 -1.52 -5.45 -4.61
CA PHE A 48 -1.56 -4.58 -3.43
C PHE A 48 -0.88 -3.23 -3.71
N TRP A 49 0.37 -3.26 -4.19
CA TRP A 49 1.08 -2.01 -4.50
C TRP A 49 0.38 -1.22 -5.61
N PHE A 50 -0.26 -1.87 -6.58
CA PHE A 50 -1.00 -1.19 -7.64
C PHE A 50 -2.12 -0.32 -7.08
N PHE A 51 -2.95 -0.86 -6.19
CA PHE A 51 -4.02 -0.08 -5.55
C PHE A 51 -3.46 1.03 -4.65
N THR A 52 -2.33 0.79 -3.96
CA THR A 52 -1.66 1.86 -3.20
C THR A 52 -1.15 2.99 -4.10
N ALA A 53 -0.66 2.68 -5.30
CA ALA A 53 -0.24 3.68 -6.28
C ALA A 53 -1.43 4.52 -6.76
N ILE A 54 -2.58 3.88 -7.04
CA ILE A 54 -3.83 4.59 -7.36
C ILE A 54 -4.24 5.53 -6.23
N ALA A 55 -4.18 5.06 -4.97
CA ALA A 55 -4.49 5.90 -3.82
C ALA A 55 -3.60 7.15 -3.76
N TRP A 56 -2.29 7.01 -3.99
CA TRP A 56 -1.37 8.16 -4.02
C TRP A 56 -1.62 9.13 -5.18
N ILE A 57 -2.00 8.63 -6.36
CA ILE A 57 -2.44 9.48 -7.48
C ILE A 57 -3.67 10.30 -7.07
N LEU A 58 -4.68 9.66 -6.47
CA LEU A 58 -5.90 10.33 -6.05
C LEU A 58 -5.65 11.33 -4.92
N ILE A 59 -4.74 11.02 -3.99
CA ILE A 59 -4.27 11.97 -2.97
C ILE A 59 -3.64 13.20 -3.65
N SER A 60 -2.75 13.02 -4.64
CA SER A 60 -2.14 14.13 -5.36
C SER A 60 -3.19 15.01 -6.08
N ILE A 61 -4.15 14.39 -6.78
CA ILE A 61 -5.24 15.09 -7.45
C ILE A 61 -6.08 15.87 -6.42
N LYS A 62 -6.46 15.23 -5.31
CA LYS A 62 -7.20 15.85 -4.22
C LYS A 62 -6.50 17.12 -3.71
N TYR A 63 -5.22 17.02 -3.35
CA TYR A 63 -4.48 18.15 -2.81
C TYR A 63 -4.25 19.26 -3.84
N SER A 64 -4.10 18.91 -5.12
CA SER A 64 -4.05 19.89 -6.21
C SER A 64 -5.37 20.67 -6.32
N LEU A 65 -6.50 19.96 -6.39
CA LEU A 65 -7.82 20.58 -6.49
C LEU A 65 -8.08 21.54 -5.34
N ILE A 66 -7.88 21.08 -4.10
CA ILE A 66 -8.10 21.91 -2.92
C ILE A 66 -7.10 23.07 -2.87
N GLY A 67 -5.82 22.84 -3.20
CA GLY A 67 -4.78 23.86 -3.21
C GLY A 67 -5.06 25.01 -4.18
N PHE A 68 -5.69 24.72 -5.32
CA PHE A 68 -6.15 25.73 -6.29
C PHE A 68 -7.55 26.29 -5.98
N GLY A 69 -8.15 25.94 -4.84
CA GLY A 69 -9.43 26.49 -4.39
C GLY A 69 -10.68 25.78 -4.89
N TYR A 70 -10.56 24.58 -5.47
CA TYR A 70 -11.70 23.76 -5.89
C TYR A 70 -12.24 22.94 -4.72
N LEU A 71 -13.39 23.36 -4.17
CA LEU A 71 -14.09 22.70 -3.04
C LEU A 71 -15.46 22.12 -3.43
N GLY A 72 -15.70 21.89 -4.73
CA GLY A 72 -16.97 21.41 -5.27
C GLY A 72 -17.17 19.89 -5.17
N SER A 73 -18.24 19.40 -5.82
CA SER A 73 -18.61 17.97 -5.88
C SER A 73 -17.49 17.06 -6.42
N TRP A 74 -16.60 17.58 -7.28
CA TRP A 74 -15.40 16.87 -7.74
C TRP A 74 -14.55 16.32 -6.61
N LEU A 75 -14.42 17.06 -5.52
CA LEU A 75 -13.63 16.62 -4.37
C LEU A 75 -14.24 15.38 -3.70
N HIS A 76 -15.56 15.32 -3.62
CA HIS A 76 -16.28 14.17 -3.07
C HIS A 76 -16.05 12.90 -3.92
N TYR A 77 -16.08 13.02 -5.25
CA TYR A 77 -15.78 11.90 -6.14
C TYR A 77 -14.34 11.41 -6.01
N VAL A 78 -13.36 12.32 -5.89
CA VAL A 78 -11.96 11.94 -5.66
C VAL A 78 -11.81 11.21 -4.33
N ASP A 79 -12.49 11.67 -3.28
CA ASP A 79 -12.48 10.99 -1.98
C ASP A 79 -13.13 9.59 -2.03
N LEU A 80 -14.24 9.43 -2.76
CA LEU A 80 -14.87 8.13 -2.99
C LEU A 80 -13.94 7.16 -3.71
N LEU A 81 -13.29 7.61 -4.78
CA LEU A 81 -12.32 6.79 -5.52
C LEU A 81 -11.12 6.46 -4.65
N LEU A 82 -10.64 7.41 -3.83
CA LEU A 82 -9.51 7.21 -2.94
C LEU A 82 -9.80 6.11 -1.92
N GLN A 83 -10.95 6.20 -1.25
CA GLN A 83 -11.34 5.16 -0.29
C GLN A 83 -11.59 3.82 -0.98
N SER A 84 -12.20 3.82 -2.16
CA SER A 84 -12.40 2.59 -2.95
C SER A 84 -11.07 1.92 -3.28
N ALA A 85 -10.03 2.70 -3.65
CA ALA A 85 -8.69 2.17 -3.89
C ALA A 85 -8.05 1.60 -2.62
N ILE A 86 -8.20 2.28 -1.48
CA ILE A 86 -7.71 1.82 -0.18
C ILE A 86 -8.35 0.49 0.20
N PHE A 87 -9.69 0.37 0.17
CA PHE A 87 -10.38 -0.89 0.47
C PHE A 87 -10.03 -1.99 -0.55
N SER A 88 -9.93 -1.64 -1.84
CA SER A 88 -9.56 -2.61 -2.89
C SER A 88 -8.12 -3.14 -2.72
N SER A 89 -7.23 -2.39 -2.06
CA SER A 89 -5.89 -2.88 -1.71
C SER A 89 -5.91 -4.00 -0.66
N GLY A 90 -6.97 -4.10 0.15
CA GLY A 90 -7.15 -5.15 1.15
C GLY A 90 -7.30 -6.53 0.53
N LEU A 91 -8.03 -6.65 -0.59
CA LEU A 91 -8.26 -7.92 -1.28
C LEU A 91 -6.97 -8.65 -1.69
N PRO A 92 -6.06 -8.05 -2.50
CA PRO A 92 -4.80 -8.70 -2.85
C PRO A 92 -3.88 -8.86 -1.64
N LEU A 93 -4.01 -8.05 -0.60
CA LEU A 93 -3.20 -8.21 0.60
C LEU A 93 -3.63 -9.42 1.43
N ILE A 94 -4.94 -9.64 1.60
CA ILE A 94 -5.45 -10.82 2.29
C ILE A 94 -5.16 -12.09 1.48
N TYR A 95 -5.29 -12.02 0.15
CA TYR A 95 -4.90 -13.13 -0.70
C TYR A 95 -3.39 -13.46 -0.61
N TYR A 96 -2.53 -12.43 -0.60
CA TYR A 96 -1.09 -12.57 -0.40
C TYR A 96 -0.76 -13.28 0.91
N VAL A 97 -1.36 -12.79 2.00
CA VAL A 97 -1.17 -13.34 3.34
C VAL A 97 -1.72 -14.76 3.45
N GLY A 98 -2.89 -15.03 2.85
CA GLY A 98 -3.50 -16.36 2.82
C GLY A 98 -2.62 -17.38 2.10
N LEU A 99 -2.05 -17.01 0.95
CA LEU A 99 -1.11 -17.88 0.24
C LEU A 99 0.16 -18.15 1.07
N LYS A 100 0.69 -17.14 1.77
CA LYS A 100 1.89 -17.31 2.61
C LYS A 100 1.64 -18.18 3.84
N PHE A 101 0.48 -18.04 4.47
CA PHE A 101 0.21 -18.72 5.74
C PHE A 101 -0.27 -20.16 5.55
N PHE A 102 -1.15 -20.42 4.59
CA PHE A 102 -1.76 -21.74 4.41
C PHE A 102 -1.04 -22.61 3.39
N ASP A 103 -0.23 -22.02 2.49
CA ASP A 103 0.39 -22.69 1.33
C ASP A 103 -0.64 -23.45 0.43
N ASP A 104 -1.93 -23.18 0.63
CA ASP A 104 -3.05 -23.77 -0.10
C ASP A 104 -3.80 -22.66 -0.83
N LYS A 105 -3.82 -22.80 -2.17
CA LYS A 105 -4.57 -21.91 -3.05
C LYS A 105 -6.05 -21.84 -2.67
N ARG A 106 -6.69 -22.96 -2.37
CA ARG A 106 -8.14 -23.01 -2.11
C ARG A 106 -8.49 -22.22 -0.86
N LEU A 107 -7.70 -22.37 0.21
CA LEU A 107 -7.90 -21.61 1.45
C LEU A 107 -7.65 -20.11 1.22
N ALA A 108 -6.61 -19.75 0.46
CA ALA A 108 -6.37 -18.36 0.09
C ALA A 108 -7.51 -17.78 -0.77
N ASP A 109 -8.04 -18.54 -1.73
CA ASP A 109 -9.17 -18.12 -2.58
C ASP A 109 -10.43 -17.91 -1.73
N ILE A 110 -10.72 -18.81 -0.77
CA ILE A 110 -11.86 -18.68 0.16
C ILE A 110 -11.71 -17.44 1.05
N LEU A 111 -10.53 -17.18 1.59
CA LEU A 111 -10.26 -15.99 2.41
C LEU A 111 -10.43 -14.70 1.59
N GLY A 112 -9.88 -14.68 0.37
CA GLY A 112 -10.06 -13.56 -0.56
C GLY A 112 -11.55 -13.31 -0.83
N LEU A 113 -12.32 -14.35 -1.18
CA LEU A 113 -13.77 -14.24 -1.41
C LEU A 113 -14.53 -13.75 -0.17
N ALA A 114 -14.20 -14.27 1.02
CA ALA A 114 -14.83 -13.87 2.27
C ALA A 114 -14.65 -12.37 2.57
N THR A 115 -13.57 -11.76 2.05
CA THR A 115 -13.25 -10.34 2.27
C THR A 115 -13.86 -9.40 1.23
N ILE A 116 -14.35 -9.92 0.10
CA ILE A 116 -15.07 -9.11 -0.89
C ILE A 116 -16.34 -8.52 -0.26
N MET A 117 -17.09 -9.33 0.51
CA MET A 117 -18.34 -8.89 1.13
C MET A 117 -18.15 -7.69 2.08
N PRO A 118 -17.26 -7.73 3.09
CA PRO A 118 -17.02 -6.59 3.96
C PRO A 118 -16.50 -5.36 3.19
N ILE A 119 -15.62 -5.53 2.20
CA ILE A 119 -15.17 -4.43 1.32
C ILE A 119 -16.35 -3.77 0.59
N VAL A 120 -17.22 -4.57 -0.04
CA VAL A 120 -18.41 -4.07 -0.75
C VAL A 120 -19.36 -3.36 0.20
N VAL A 121 -19.59 -3.91 1.40
CA VAL A 121 -20.42 -3.28 2.43
C VAL A 121 -19.82 -1.96 2.89
N ALA A 122 -18.50 -1.89 3.12
CA ALA A 122 -17.83 -0.66 3.49
C ALA A 122 -17.94 0.40 2.38
N ILE A 123 -17.67 0.04 1.12
CA ILE A 123 -17.81 0.97 -0.01
C ILE A 123 -19.26 1.45 -0.15
N TRP A 124 -20.24 0.55 -0.01
CA TRP A 124 -21.65 0.93 -0.02
C TRP A 124 -21.97 1.95 1.08
N LEU A 125 -21.51 1.73 2.31
CA LEU A 125 -21.68 2.64 3.44
C LEU A 125 -21.01 4.01 3.22
N ILE A 126 -19.88 4.05 2.50
CA ILE A 126 -19.16 5.29 2.14
C ILE A 126 -19.96 6.12 1.11
N ILE A 127 -20.62 5.46 0.16
CA ILE A 127 -21.44 6.10 -0.89
C ILE A 127 -22.72 6.72 -0.32
N GLN A 128 -23.26 6.17 0.78
CA GLN A 128 -24.47 6.68 1.41
C GLN A 128 -24.31 8.12 1.92
N PRO A 129 -25.41 8.89 2.03
CA PRO A 129 -25.39 10.21 2.67
C PRO A 129 -24.77 10.14 4.08
N GLY A 130 -23.74 10.97 4.32
CA GLY A 130 -22.98 10.95 5.58
C GLY A 130 -21.93 9.84 5.70
N GLY A 131 -21.72 9.04 4.66
CA GLY A 131 -20.69 7.99 4.58
C GLY A 131 -19.26 8.55 4.56
N LEU A 132 -19.08 9.73 3.93
CA LEU A 132 -17.87 10.53 3.96
C LEU A 132 -18.16 11.91 4.52
N VAL A 133 -17.46 12.26 5.59
CA VAL A 133 -17.55 13.58 6.21
C VAL A 133 -16.23 14.31 5.97
N LEU A 134 -16.28 15.40 5.20
CA LEU A 134 -15.14 16.30 5.08
C LEU A 134 -14.88 16.96 6.45
N ARG A 135 -13.66 16.85 6.96
CA ARG A 135 -13.23 17.52 8.18
C ARG A 135 -12.19 18.59 7.85
N ASP A 136 -12.06 19.52 8.79
CA ASP A 136 -11.13 20.64 8.88
C ASP A 136 -9.99 20.65 7.84
N LEU A 137 -10.08 21.64 6.97
CA LEU A 137 -9.01 22.09 6.10
C LEU A 137 -7.91 22.75 6.96
N THR A 138 -6.73 22.14 7.00
CA THR A 138 -5.53 22.79 7.55
C THR A 138 -4.67 23.36 6.43
N PHE A 139 -3.66 24.17 6.78
CA PHE A 139 -2.75 24.73 5.79
C PHE A 139 -2.01 23.64 4.98
N PHE A 140 -1.78 22.46 5.56
CA PHE A 140 -1.05 21.37 4.92
C PHE A 140 -1.88 20.09 4.68
N SER A 141 -3.08 19.96 5.22
CA SER A 141 -3.86 18.71 5.11
C SER A 141 -5.35 18.95 4.90
N ALA A 142 -6.00 18.03 4.18
CA ALA A 142 -7.44 18.00 4.00
C ALA A 142 -7.93 16.56 4.14
N LYS A 143 -8.57 16.24 5.26
CA LYS A 143 -8.95 14.86 5.62
C LYS A 143 -10.44 14.66 5.52
N SER A 144 -10.83 13.51 4.97
CA SER A 144 -12.19 12.99 4.98
C SER A 144 -12.24 11.83 5.96
N PHE A 145 -13.28 11.80 6.79
CA PHE A 145 -13.51 10.71 7.72
C PHE A 145 -14.54 9.76 7.14
N LEU A 146 -14.23 8.47 7.27
CA LEU A 146 -15.18 7.39 7.06
C LEU A 146 -16.23 7.44 8.17
N ASN A 147 -17.47 7.06 7.84
CA ASN A 147 -18.46 6.77 8.86
C ASN A 147 -17.99 5.60 9.76
N SER A 148 -18.56 5.51 10.97
CA SER A 148 -18.13 4.53 11.97
C SER A 148 -18.21 3.08 11.47
N GLY A 149 -19.22 2.74 10.67
CA GLY A 149 -19.37 1.40 10.11
C GLY A 149 -18.21 1.01 9.19
N SER A 150 -17.88 1.84 8.21
CA SER A 150 -16.76 1.57 7.29
C SER A 150 -15.42 1.60 8.03
N LEU A 151 -15.28 2.49 9.02
CA LEU A 151 -14.07 2.56 9.84
C LEU A 151 -13.86 1.29 10.68
N ILE A 152 -14.92 0.71 11.25
CA ILE A 152 -14.85 -0.56 11.98
C ILE A 152 -14.40 -1.69 11.06
N ILE A 153 -15.00 -1.80 9.86
CA ILE A 153 -14.63 -2.82 8.89
C ILE A 153 -13.14 -2.69 8.52
N PHE A 154 -12.70 -1.48 8.16
CA PHE A 154 -11.31 -1.19 7.83
C PHE A 154 -10.35 -1.59 8.97
N ASN A 155 -10.64 -1.19 10.21
CA ASN A 155 -9.79 -1.48 11.35
C ASN A 155 -9.69 -2.97 11.65
N VAL A 156 -10.79 -3.72 11.51
CA VAL A 156 -10.80 -5.18 11.71
C VAL A 156 -9.95 -5.87 10.65
N GLU A 157 -10.12 -5.51 9.37
CA GLU A 157 -9.31 -6.08 8.28
C GLU A 157 -7.82 -5.78 8.47
N VAL A 158 -7.47 -4.52 8.72
CA VAL A 158 -6.08 -4.11 8.95
C VAL A 158 -5.49 -4.81 10.17
N ALA A 159 -6.23 -4.95 11.26
CA ALA A 159 -5.74 -5.64 12.47
C ALA A 159 -5.42 -7.12 12.21
N ILE A 160 -6.30 -7.82 11.48
CA ILE A 160 -6.08 -9.22 11.09
C ILE A 160 -4.84 -9.34 10.21
N ILE A 161 -4.72 -8.48 9.19
CA ILE A 161 -3.57 -8.47 8.28
C ILE A 161 -2.28 -8.21 9.04
N ILE A 162 -2.25 -7.20 9.92
CA ILE A 162 -1.06 -6.88 10.73
C ILE A 162 -0.68 -8.08 11.60
N ALA A 163 -1.64 -8.73 12.27
CA ALA A 163 -1.35 -9.88 13.12
C ALA A 163 -0.69 -11.02 12.33
N ILE A 164 -1.18 -11.32 11.14
CA ILE A 164 -0.61 -12.39 10.31
C ILE A 164 0.75 -11.98 9.73
N LEU A 165 0.94 -10.72 9.30
CA LEU A 165 2.23 -10.24 8.84
C LEU A 165 3.29 -10.26 9.94
N ILE A 166 2.94 -9.92 11.18
CA ILE A 166 3.86 -10.03 12.34
C ILE A 166 4.27 -11.49 12.54
N TYR A 167 3.32 -12.42 12.47
CA TYR A 167 3.61 -13.84 12.56
C TYR A 167 4.52 -14.33 11.42
N ASP A 168 4.27 -13.90 10.18
CA ASP A 168 5.09 -14.23 9.01
C ASP A 168 6.53 -13.73 9.20
N ILE A 169 6.71 -12.48 9.64
CA ILE A 169 8.01 -11.89 9.94
C ILE A 169 8.74 -12.70 11.02
N ALA A 170 8.08 -13.00 12.13
CA ALA A 170 8.68 -13.78 13.22
C ALA A 170 9.12 -15.17 12.75
N THR A 171 8.29 -15.83 11.93
CA THR A 171 8.57 -17.16 11.39
C THR A 171 9.77 -17.15 10.45
N TRP A 172 9.82 -16.21 9.50
CA TRP A 172 10.92 -16.10 8.54
C TRP A 172 12.23 -15.63 9.19
N LEU A 173 12.17 -14.69 10.14
CA LEU A 173 13.35 -14.29 10.92
C LEU A 173 13.87 -15.42 11.79
N TYR A 174 12.98 -16.24 12.37
CA TYR A 174 13.39 -17.44 13.11
C TYR A 174 14.11 -18.43 12.19
N ARG A 175 13.56 -18.71 10.99
CA ARG A 175 14.21 -19.57 9.99
C ARG A 175 15.56 -19.02 9.57
N TRP A 176 15.64 -17.73 9.24
CA TRP A 176 16.91 -17.07 8.91
C TRP A 176 17.94 -17.18 10.03
N ARG A 177 17.52 -17.04 11.30
CA ARG A 177 18.44 -17.20 12.44
C ARG A 177 19.01 -18.62 12.53
N GLN A 178 18.22 -19.64 12.19
CA GLN A 178 18.64 -21.05 12.24
C GLN A 178 19.50 -21.45 11.04
N SER A 179 19.10 -21.08 9.83
CA SER A 179 19.76 -21.54 8.59
C SER A 179 20.71 -20.53 7.96
N ARG A 180 20.67 -19.25 8.38
CA ARG A 180 21.33 -18.11 7.72
C ARG A 180 20.98 -17.94 6.24
N ASP A 181 19.84 -18.51 5.81
CA ASP A 181 19.35 -18.42 4.44
C ASP A 181 18.88 -16.99 4.11
N GLN A 182 19.55 -16.35 3.15
CA GLN A 182 19.22 -15.00 2.71
C GLN A 182 17.82 -14.88 2.10
N ASN A 183 17.30 -15.97 1.50
CA ASN A 183 15.93 -15.97 0.98
C ASN A 183 14.90 -15.83 2.11
N ALA A 184 15.12 -16.49 3.24
CA ALA A 184 14.28 -16.33 4.42
C ALA A 184 14.30 -14.89 4.95
N LEU A 185 15.46 -14.22 4.93
CA LEU A 185 15.54 -12.81 5.30
C LEU A 185 14.72 -11.93 4.33
N ILE A 186 14.93 -12.08 3.02
CA ILE A 186 14.21 -11.31 2.00
C ILE A 186 12.69 -11.49 2.13
N GLU A 187 12.22 -12.71 2.40
CA GLU A 187 10.79 -13.00 2.61
C GLU A 187 10.20 -12.23 3.81
N SER A 188 10.95 -12.11 4.90
CA SER A 188 10.54 -11.29 6.05
C SER A 188 10.49 -9.79 5.72
N LEU A 189 11.42 -9.32 4.88
CA LEU A 189 11.51 -7.90 4.51
C LEU A 189 10.34 -7.45 3.64
N TYR A 190 9.76 -8.33 2.80
CA TYR A 190 8.51 -8.03 2.08
C TYR A 190 7.35 -7.73 3.04
N SER A 191 7.21 -8.55 4.08
CA SER A 191 6.15 -8.37 5.09
C SER A 191 6.40 -7.12 5.95
N ILE A 192 7.66 -6.81 6.27
CA ILE A 192 8.05 -5.56 6.94
C ILE A 192 7.70 -4.33 6.09
N ALA A 193 7.91 -4.39 4.77
CA ALA A 193 7.57 -3.29 3.88
C ALA A 193 6.07 -2.96 3.92
N ILE A 194 5.22 -4.00 3.90
CA ILE A 194 3.76 -3.82 4.04
C ILE A 194 3.41 -3.26 5.41
N ILE A 195 3.93 -3.83 6.50
CA ILE A 195 3.64 -3.33 7.86
C ILE A 195 4.05 -1.86 7.98
N THR A 196 5.23 -1.50 7.48
CA THR A 196 5.70 -0.11 7.52
C THR A 196 4.72 0.82 6.80
N TYR A 197 4.25 0.42 5.61
CA TYR A 197 3.22 1.17 4.88
C TYR A 197 1.90 1.30 5.67
N LEU A 198 1.40 0.20 6.25
CA LEU A 198 0.14 0.19 7.01
C LEU A 198 0.21 1.01 8.31
N VAL A 199 1.34 0.95 9.03
CA VAL A 199 1.57 1.73 10.25
C VAL A 199 1.64 3.22 9.93
N LEU A 200 2.35 3.61 8.87
CA LEU A 200 2.35 4.99 8.39
C LEU A 200 0.93 5.45 8.03
N GLY A 201 0.16 4.61 7.33
CA GLY A 201 -1.25 4.85 6.98
C GLY A 201 -2.12 5.10 8.21
N SER A 202 -1.98 4.25 9.22
CA SER A 202 -2.74 4.33 10.46
C SER A 202 -2.41 5.60 11.26
N ILE A 203 -1.12 5.95 11.37
CA ILE A 203 -0.67 7.20 12.00
C ILE A 203 -1.23 8.41 11.25
N GLU A 204 -1.21 8.39 9.92
CA GLU A 204 -1.73 9.49 9.11
C GLU A 204 -3.25 9.65 9.27
N GLN A 205 -4.00 8.55 9.27
CA GLN A 205 -5.45 8.54 9.45
C GLN A 205 -5.88 8.98 10.85
N SER A 206 -5.10 8.66 11.89
CA SER A 206 -5.38 9.07 13.28
C SER A 206 -5.54 10.58 13.48
N GLY A 207 -4.99 11.39 12.57
CA GLY A 207 -5.03 12.83 12.69
C GLY A 207 -4.07 13.40 13.74
N LEU A 208 -3.20 12.59 14.34
CA LEU A 208 -2.18 13.04 15.29
C LEU A 208 -1.20 14.04 14.65
N ILE A 209 -0.93 13.88 13.35
CA ILE A 209 -0.05 14.74 12.58
C ILE A 209 -0.91 15.62 11.65
N LYS A 210 -0.91 16.94 11.89
CA LYS A 210 -1.72 17.94 11.14
C LYS A 210 -0.91 19.11 10.55
N ASN A 211 0.34 19.23 10.95
CA ASN A 211 1.25 20.32 10.58
C ASN A 211 2.16 19.90 9.42
N TRP A 212 3.17 20.70 9.10
CA TRP A 212 4.20 20.42 8.09
C TRP A 212 4.88 19.04 8.27
N THR A 213 4.86 18.49 9.49
CA THR A 213 5.34 17.14 9.80
C THR A 213 4.63 16.04 9.01
N VAL A 214 3.37 16.24 8.58
CA VAL A 214 2.67 15.32 7.66
C VAL A 214 3.50 15.11 6.39
N ILE A 215 4.14 16.16 5.88
CA ILE A 215 4.89 16.08 4.62
C ILE A 215 6.13 15.20 4.77
N ILE A 216 6.87 15.31 5.87
CA ILE A 216 8.01 14.42 6.15
C ILE A 216 7.54 12.97 6.22
N PHE A 217 6.49 12.70 7.01
CA PHE A 217 5.94 11.35 7.14
C PHE A 217 5.47 10.79 5.80
N ARG A 218 4.91 11.64 4.93
CA ARG A 218 4.50 11.24 3.58
C ARG A 218 5.68 10.84 2.70
N ILE A 219 6.80 11.57 2.76
CA ILE A 219 8.01 11.22 2.01
C ILE A 219 8.53 9.82 2.40
N MET A 220 8.33 9.38 3.65
CA MET A 220 8.71 8.02 4.08
C MET A 220 7.96 6.91 3.32
N TYR A 221 6.77 7.18 2.75
CA TYR A 221 6.12 6.19 1.90
C TYR A 221 6.89 5.93 0.60
N ALA A 222 7.57 6.94 0.04
CA ALA A 222 8.46 6.75 -1.10
C ALA A 222 9.59 5.76 -0.76
N ALA A 223 10.10 5.80 0.49
CA ALA A 223 11.08 4.84 0.96
C ALA A 223 10.52 3.42 1.00
N ALA A 224 9.25 3.21 1.34
CA ALA A 224 8.62 1.88 1.28
C ALA A 224 8.60 1.35 -0.17
N PHE A 225 8.20 2.15 -1.16
CA PHE A 225 8.21 1.73 -2.57
C PHE A 225 9.62 1.42 -3.08
N LEU A 226 10.59 2.29 -2.76
CA LEU A 226 11.99 2.09 -3.13
C LEU A 226 12.60 0.87 -2.44
N PHE A 227 12.25 0.62 -1.19
CA PHE A 227 12.69 -0.55 -0.45
C PHE A 227 12.19 -1.84 -1.11
N VAL A 228 10.92 -1.88 -1.51
CA VAL A 228 10.37 -3.02 -2.26
C VAL A 228 11.08 -3.22 -3.59
N TYR A 229 11.33 -2.15 -4.33
CA TYR A 229 12.08 -2.19 -5.58
C TYR A 229 13.48 -2.82 -5.37
N LEU A 230 14.20 -2.38 -4.33
CA LEU A 230 15.52 -2.91 -3.99
C LEU A 230 15.46 -4.38 -3.59
N LEU A 231 14.48 -4.80 -2.80
CA LEU A 231 14.32 -6.21 -2.39
C LEU A 231 14.12 -7.14 -3.59
N ILE A 232 13.28 -6.74 -4.54
CA ILE A 232 13.02 -7.57 -5.73
C ILE A 232 14.27 -7.62 -6.60
N THR A 233 14.94 -6.50 -6.81
CA THR A 233 16.18 -6.42 -7.59
C THR A 233 17.29 -7.29 -6.98
N GLN A 234 17.46 -7.25 -5.65
CA GLN A 234 18.43 -8.10 -4.95
C GLN A 234 18.11 -9.59 -5.09
N ARG A 235 16.82 -9.96 -5.01
CA ARG A 235 16.40 -11.36 -5.21
C ARG A 235 16.64 -11.83 -6.64
N GLU A 236 16.39 -10.98 -7.63
CA GLU A 236 16.70 -11.28 -9.04
C GLU A 236 18.20 -11.53 -9.23
N ILE A 237 19.05 -10.63 -8.73
CA ILE A 237 20.52 -10.78 -8.80
C ILE A 237 20.99 -12.06 -8.09
N ALA A 238 20.44 -12.36 -6.92
CA ALA A 238 20.81 -13.56 -6.17
C ALA A 238 20.42 -14.86 -6.91
N ASN A 239 19.28 -14.87 -7.61
CA ASN A 239 18.83 -16.02 -8.39
C ASN A 239 19.56 -16.13 -9.74
N GLU A 240 19.94 -15.02 -10.39
CA GLU A 240 20.73 -15.04 -11.63
C GLU A 240 22.17 -15.49 -11.39
N ASN A 241 22.79 -15.10 -10.25
CA ASN A 241 24.14 -15.56 -9.90
C ASN A 241 24.21 -17.06 -9.59
N TYR A 242 23.08 -17.69 -9.21
CA TYR A 242 23.00 -19.14 -9.00
C TYR A 242 23.13 -19.95 -10.30
N LEU A 243 22.80 -19.35 -11.45
CA LEU A 243 22.95 -19.99 -12.78
C LEU A 243 24.37 -19.88 -13.36
N ILE A 244 25.23 -19.02 -12.80
CA ILE A 244 26.60 -18.81 -13.30
C ILE A 244 27.62 -19.66 -12.52
N GLU A 245 27.38 -19.97 -11.24
CA GLU A 245 28.29 -20.81 -10.46
C GLU A 245 28.22 -22.31 -10.80
N GLU A 246 27.11 -22.84 -11.32
CA GLU A 246 27.04 -24.23 -11.82
C GLU A 246 27.74 -24.45 -13.18
N GLY A 247 28.07 -23.37 -13.90
CA GLY A 247 28.73 -23.44 -15.22
C GLY A 247 30.25 -23.55 -15.17
N ASN A 248 30.89 -23.28 -14.02
CA ASN A 248 32.35 -23.25 -13.88
C ASN A 248 32.95 -24.49 -13.19
N THR A 249 32.14 -25.47 -12.78
CA THR A 249 32.61 -26.74 -12.23
C THR A 249 32.66 -27.90 -13.24
N ILE A 250 32.27 -27.68 -14.51
CA ILE A 250 32.22 -28.74 -15.53
C ILE A 250 33.41 -28.71 -16.51
N ASN A 251 34.23 -27.65 -16.53
CA ASN A 251 35.37 -27.53 -17.46
C ASN A 251 36.74 -27.46 -16.75
N GLY A 252 36.85 -28.15 -15.61
CA GLY A 252 38.06 -28.22 -14.80
C GLY A 252 38.67 -29.62 -14.73
N GLU A 253 38.74 -30.34 -15.86
CA GLU A 253 39.67 -31.46 -16.10
C GLU A 253 40.18 -31.43 -17.54
#